data_AF-A0A967SEW9-F1
#
_entry.id   AF-A0A967SEW9-F1
#
_cell.length_a   1.000
_cell.length_b   1.000
_cell.length_c   1.000
_cell.angle_alpha   90.00
_cell.angle_beta   90.00
_cell.angle_gamma   90.00
#
_symmetry.space_group_name_H-M   'P 1'
#
loop_
_entity.id
_entity.type
_entity.pdbx_description
1 polymer ?
#
loop_
_entity_poly.entity_id
_entity_poly.type
_entity_poly.pdbx_seq_one_letter_code
_entity_poly.pdbx_strand_id
1 'polypeptide(L)'
;ALLASPDAADRDAAAGALTRVAGRQRADGSWTDTDPIFAMAAFHDAMAVGVGGERVASTLEYGARLLTATQRSDGSWGPDDGARRALIGWRTLRAAGPGS
;
A
#
# COMPACT_ATOMS: atom_id res chain seq x y z
N ALA A 1 4.30 14.49 -1.96
CA ALA A 1 4.60 14.79 -0.55
C ALA A 1 5.97 14.24 -0.15
N LEU A 2 6.22 12.93 -0.26
CA LEU A 2 7.56 12.36 -0.05
C LEU A 2 8.46 12.36 -1.30
N LEU A 3 7.89 12.05 -2.47
CA LEU A 3 8.57 12.10 -3.78
C LEU A 3 9.17 13.47 -4.14
N ALA A 4 8.79 14.53 -3.43
CA ALA A 4 9.21 15.91 -3.69
C ALA A 4 10.20 16.46 -2.64
N SER A 5 10.45 15.73 -1.53
CA SER A 5 11.38 16.20 -0.51
C SER A 5 12.81 15.71 -0.79
N PRO A 6 13.80 16.61 -0.91
CA PRO A 6 15.20 16.23 -1.09
C PRO A 6 15.89 15.83 0.24
N ASP A 7 15.23 15.98 1.39
CA ASP A 7 15.86 15.79 2.70
C ASP A 7 15.88 14.30 3.12
N ALA A 8 17.06 13.83 3.55
CA ALA A 8 17.22 12.50 4.12
C ALA A 8 16.45 12.33 5.43
N ALA A 9 16.33 13.38 6.25
CA ALA A 9 15.60 13.34 7.51
C ALA A 9 14.10 13.08 7.28
N ASP A 10 13.52 13.68 6.23
CA ASP A 10 12.13 13.43 5.85
C ASP A 10 11.90 11.99 5.40
N ARG A 11 12.86 11.40 4.67
CA ARG A 11 12.80 10.00 4.24
C ARG A 11 12.89 9.04 5.43
N ASP A 12 13.76 9.31 6.39
CA ASP A 12 13.89 8.49 7.60
C ASP A 12 12.64 8.60 8.50
N ALA A 13 12.12 9.82 8.67
CA ALA A 13 10.88 10.04 9.40
C ALA A 13 9.70 9.29 8.76
N ALA A 14 9.61 9.33 7.43
CA ALA A 14 8.63 8.57 6.68
C ALA A 14 8.82 7.06 6.80
N ALA A 15 10.05 6.56 6.72
CA ALA A 15 10.39 5.15 6.91
C ALA A 15 9.90 4.65 8.27
N GLY A 16 10.18 5.43 9.32
CA GLY A 16 9.73 5.13 10.67
C GLY A 16 8.21 5.15 10.81
N ALA A 17 7.54 6.13 10.20
CA ALA A 17 6.07 6.21 10.20
C ALA A 17 5.43 5.02 9.47
N LEU A 18 5.90 4.69 8.28
CA LEU A 18 5.40 3.57 7.47
C LEU A 18 5.65 2.23 8.14
N THR A 19 6.80 2.05 8.78
CA THR A 19 7.09 0.84 9.59
C THR A 19 6.07 0.67 10.71
N ARG A 20 5.70 1.76 11.41
CA ARG A 20 4.66 1.72 12.44
C ARG A 20 3.28 1.39 11.88
N VAL A 21 2.93 1.93 10.72
CA VAL A 21 1.66 1.61 10.04
C VAL A 21 1.64 0.15 9.61
N ALA A 22 2.70 -0.33 8.96
CA ALA A 22 2.86 -1.73 8.56
C ALA A 22 2.76 -2.70 9.74
N GLY A 23 3.33 -2.34 10.90
CA GLY A 23 3.24 -3.12 12.13
C GLY A 23 1.82 -3.29 12.70
N ARG A 24 0.87 -2.46 12.28
CA ARG A 24 -0.55 -2.54 12.70
C ARG A 24 -1.43 -3.30 11.71
N GLN A 25 -0.87 -3.75 10.58
CA GLN A 25 -1.62 -4.52 9.60
C GLN A 25 -2.02 -5.87 10.22
N ARG A 26 -3.30 -6.21 10.05
CA ARG A 26 -3.85 -7.51 10.47
C ARG A 26 -3.46 -8.58 9.47
N ALA A 27 -3.58 -9.85 9.87
CA ALA A 27 -3.21 -10.99 9.01
C ALA A 27 -4.06 -11.10 7.73
N ASP A 28 -5.26 -10.51 7.72
CA ASP A 28 -6.14 -10.40 6.55
C ASP A 28 -5.76 -9.24 5.61
N GLY A 29 -4.69 -8.49 5.94
CA GLY A 29 -4.20 -7.34 5.17
C GLY A 29 -4.88 -6.01 5.50
N SER A 30 -5.89 -6.00 6.39
CA SER A 30 -6.63 -4.80 6.76
C SER A 30 -6.01 -4.04 7.95
N TRP A 31 -6.56 -2.85 8.22
CA TRP A 31 -6.29 -2.04 9.41
C TRP A 31 -7.62 -1.63 10.06
N THR A 32 -7.62 -1.41 11.37
CA THR A 32 -8.82 -0.96 12.10
C THR A 32 -9.19 0.49 11.78
N ASP A 33 -8.19 1.38 11.71
CA ASP A 33 -8.41 2.83 11.63
C ASP A 33 -7.85 3.44 10.32
N THR A 34 -7.71 2.64 9.27
CA THR A 34 -7.08 3.10 8.02
C THR A 34 -7.74 2.41 6.84
N ASP A 35 -8.11 3.19 5.81
CA ASP A 35 -8.54 2.63 4.52
C ASP A 35 -7.36 1.87 3.89
N PRO A 36 -7.46 0.55 3.72
CA PRO A 36 -6.35 -0.26 3.24
C PRO A 36 -5.86 0.17 1.84
N ILE A 37 -6.75 0.63 0.96
CA ILE A 37 -6.37 1.05 -0.40
C ILE A 37 -5.48 2.27 -0.33
N PHE A 38 -5.85 3.28 0.46
CA PHE A 38 -5.01 4.46 0.59
C PHE A 38 -3.69 4.20 1.33
N ALA A 39 -3.68 3.24 2.28
CA ALA A 39 -2.44 2.76 2.87
C ALA A 39 -1.50 2.16 1.82
N MET A 40 -2.02 1.32 0.91
CA MET A 40 -1.22 0.74 -0.19
C MET A 40 -0.57 1.83 -1.05
N ALA A 41 -1.29 2.91 -1.36
CA ALA A 41 -0.71 4.02 -2.13
C ALA A 41 0.53 4.62 -1.44
N ALA A 42 0.47 4.82 -0.12
CA ALA A 42 1.60 5.34 0.65
C ALA A 42 2.80 4.36 0.65
N PHE A 43 2.54 3.06 0.73
CA PHE A 43 3.59 2.04 0.66
C PHE A 43 4.22 1.94 -0.73
N HIS A 44 3.44 2.10 -1.80
CA HIS A 44 3.98 2.22 -3.17
C HIS A 44 4.87 3.44 -3.32
N ASP A 45 4.44 4.60 -2.82
CA ASP A 45 5.25 5.82 -2.85
C ASP A 45 6.57 5.63 -2.09
N ALA A 46 6.55 4.90 -0.97
CA ALA A 46 7.74 4.57 -0.19
C ALA A 46 8.71 3.65 -0.94
N MET A 47 8.20 2.60 -1.60
CA MET A 47 9.01 1.73 -2.46
C MET A 47 9.68 2.53 -3.58
N ALA A 48 8.95 3.44 -4.21
CA ALA A 48 9.45 4.27 -5.30
C ALA A 48 10.61 5.20 -4.89
N VAL A 49 10.69 5.59 -3.61
CA VAL A 49 11.79 6.41 -3.06
C VAL A 49 12.83 5.59 -2.29
N GLY A 50 12.79 4.26 -2.36
CA GLY A 50 13.76 3.37 -1.71
C GLY A 50 13.62 3.24 -0.19
N VAL A 51 12.45 3.60 0.35
CA VAL A 51 12.16 3.61 1.79
C VAL A 51 11.45 2.31 2.27
N GLY A 52 11.29 1.32 1.40
CA GLY A 52 10.45 0.15 1.63
C GLY A 52 11.20 -1.18 1.72
N GLY A 53 11.96 -1.41 2.80
CA GLY A 53 12.56 -2.73 3.05
C GLY A 53 11.52 -3.87 3.11
N GLU A 54 11.96 -5.10 3.44
CA GLU A 54 11.15 -6.32 3.41
C GLU A 54 9.76 -6.16 4.06
N ARG A 55 9.67 -5.41 5.17
CA ARG A 55 8.38 -5.17 5.84
C ARG A 55 7.35 -4.46 4.96
N VAL A 56 7.77 -3.46 4.18
CA VAL A 56 6.86 -2.76 3.25
C VAL A 56 6.43 -3.68 2.11
N ALA A 57 7.37 -4.48 1.59
CA ALA A 57 7.06 -5.48 0.57
C ALA A 57 6.03 -6.51 1.07
N SER A 58 6.24 -7.08 2.27
CA SER A 58 5.26 -7.98 2.89
C SER A 58 3.91 -7.29 3.10
N THR A 59 3.89 -6.03 3.52
CA THR A 59 2.64 -5.29 3.71
C THR A 59 1.84 -5.13 2.41
N LEU A 60 2.52 -4.86 1.30
CA LEU A 60 1.89 -4.82 -0.03
C LEU A 60 1.39 -6.21 -0.45
N GLU A 61 2.09 -7.29 -0.10
CA GLU A 61 1.65 -8.66 -0.37
C GLU A 61 0.35 -9.02 0.39
N TYR A 62 0.28 -8.72 1.69
CA TYR A 62 -0.96 -8.88 2.45
C TYR A 62 -2.08 -7.99 1.91
N GLY A 63 -1.74 -6.76 1.47
CA GLY A 63 -2.67 -5.87 0.80
C GLY A 63 -3.21 -6.46 -0.50
N ALA A 64 -2.37 -7.11 -1.32
CA ALA A 64 -2.80 -7.78 -2.53
C ALA A 64 -3.79 -8.91 -2.23
N ARG A 65 -3.54 -9.71 -1.20
CA ARG A 65 -4.46 -10.78 -0.75
C ARG A 65 -5.82 -10.19 -0.34
N LEU A 66 -5.83 -9.10 0.44
CA LEU A 66 -7.05 -8.40 0.80
C LEU A 66 -7.81 -7.90 -0.44
N LEU A 67 -7.10 -7.29 -1.38
CA LEU A 67 -7.71 -6.74 -2.60
C LEU A 67 -8.29 -7.84 -3.48
N THR A 68 -7.61 -8.98 -3.63
CA THR A 68 -8.17 -10.13 -4.33
C THR A 68 -9.46 -10.63 -3.66
N ALA A 69 -9.50 -10.68 -2.33
CA ALA A 69 -10.66 -11.16 -1.58
C ALA A 69 -11.85 -10.19 -1.59
N THR A 70 -11.61 -8.88 -1.77
CA THR A 70 -12.61 -7.82 -1.63
C THR A 70 -12.97 -7.14 -2.94
N GLN A 71 -12.37 -7.56 -4.06
CA GLN A 71 -12.71 -7.02 -5.37
C GLN A 71 -14.17 -7.35 -5.71
N ARG A 72 -14.91 -6.33 -6.13
CA ARG A 72 -16.29 -6.47 -6.60
C ARG A 72 -16.32 -7.09 -7.99
N SER A 73 -17.49 -7.57 -8.43
CA SER A 73 -17.66 -8.22 -9.75
C SER A 73 -17.38 -7.29 -10.94
N ASP A 74 -17.51 -5.97 -10.73
CA ASP A 74 -17.18 -4.92 -11.70
C ASP A 74 -15.67 -4.56 -11.69
N GLY A 75 -14.87 -5.22 -10.84
CA GLY A 75 -13.44 -4.97 -10.68
C GLY A 75 -13.09 -3.80 -9.76
N SER A 76 -14.07 -3.11 -9.18
CA SER A 76 -13.86 -1.98 -8.28
C SER A 76 -13.64 -2.42 -6.82
N TRP A 77 -13.26 -1.47 -5.97
CA TRP A 77 -13.12 -1.66 -4.53
C TRP A 77 -13.71 -0.48 -3.76
N GLY A 78 -14.37 -0.79 -2.65
CA GLY A 78 -14.95 0.22 -1.75
C GLY A 78 -16.34 0.71 -2.18
N PRO A 79 -16.85 1.74 -1.48
CA PRO A 79 -18.20 2.26 -1.71
C PRO A 79 -18.32 3.13 -2.97
N ASP A 80 -17.21 3.65 -3.48
CA ASP A 80 -17.18 4.55 -4.63
C ASP A 80 -16.34 3.92 -5.75
N ASP A 81 -16.85 3.92 -6.98
CA ASP A 81 -16.15 3.44 -8.19
C ASP A 81 -15.06 4.42 -8.69
N GLY A 82 -14.37 5.05 -7.75
CA GLY A 82 -13.38 6.08 -8.04
C GLY A 82 -12.15 5.51 -8.76
N ALA A 83 -11.82 6.08 -9.92
CA ALA A 83 -10.65 5.68 -10.73
C ALA A 83 -9.34 5.61 -9.95
N ARG A 84 -9.17 6.44 -8.91
CA ARG A 84 -7.99 6.40 -8.03
C ARG A 84 -7.89 5.10 -7.24
N ARG A 85 -8.99 4.61 -6.65
CA ARG A 85 -8.99 3.34 -5.90
C ARG A 85 -8.69 2.18 -6.83
N ALA A 86 -9.33 2.16 -8.00
CA ALA A 86 -9.06 1.15 -9.03
C ALA A 86 -7.57 1.12 -9.42
N LEU A 87 -6.97 2.30 -9.67
CA LEU A 87 -5.55 2.39 -10.02
C LEU A 87 -4.65 1.84 -8.91
N ILE A 88 -4.91 2.18 -7.65
CA ILE A 88 -4.12 1.68 -6.52
C ILE A 88 -4.30 0.17 -6.36
N GLY A 89 -5.53 -0.33 -6.47
CA GLY A 89 -5.83 -1.77 -6.40
C GLY A 89 -5.06 -2.56 -7.45
N TRP A 90 -5.17 -2.16 -8.72
CA TRP A 90 -4.47 -2.81 -9.82
C TRP A 90 -2.95 -2.72 -9.72
N ARG A 91 -2.39 -1.60 -9.24
CA ARG A 91 -0.94 -1.49 -8.98
C ARG A 91 -0.48 -2.48 -7.92
N THR A 92 -1.25 -2.63 -6.85
CA THR A 92 -0.93 -3.56 -5.76
C THR A 92 -1.00 -5.00 -6.22
N LEU A 93 -2.06 -5.38 -6.95
CA LEU A 93 -2.18 -6.73 -7.52
C LEU A 93 -1.05 -7.04 -8.52
N ARG A 94 -0.66 -6.08 -9.36
CA ARG A 94 0.44 -6.26 -10.31
C ARG A 94 1.78 -6.49 -9.61
N ALA A 95 2.05 -5.75 -8.53
CA ALA A 95 3.30 -5.89 -7.79
C ALA A 95 3.43 -7.26 -7.10
N ALA A 96 2.30 -7.89 -6.74
CA ALA A 96 2.26 -9.20 -6.09
C ALA A 96 2.17 -10.38 -7.09
N GLY A 97 2.05 -10.13 -8.39
CA GLY A 97 1.98 -11.18 -9.40
C GLY A 97 3.30 -11.95 -9.55
N PRO A 98 3.27 -13.18 -10.10
CA PRO A 98 4.48 -13.96 -10.32
C PRO A 98 5.36 -13.28 -11.38
N GLY A 99 6.47 -12.68 -10.95
CA GLY A 99 7.46 -12.07 -11.87
C GLY A 99 8.10 -10.75 -11.41
N SER A 100 7.87 -10.28 -10.18
CA SER A 100 8.60 -9.16 -9.57
C SER A 100 9.89 -9.60 -8.89
#